data_AF-A0A5K1IIV0-F1
#
_entry.id   AF-A0A5K1IIV0-F1
#
_cell.length_a   1.000
_cell.length_b   1.000
_cell.length_c   1.000
_cell.angle_alpha   90.00
_cell.angle_beta   90.00
_cell.angle_gamma   90.00
#
_symmetry.space_group_name_H-M   'P 1'
#
loop_
_entity.id
_entity.type
_entity.pdbx_description
1 polymer ?
#
loop_
_entity_poly.entity_id
_entity_poly.type
_entity_poly.pdbx_seq_one_letter_code
_entity_poly.pdbx_strand_id
1 'polypeptide(L)' 'MDQVFNFLFGTRLGVGVLFFAGIVIFGIAAFILEKRTHKMYVDRGPKGDDEDGFWN' A
#
# COMPACT_ATOMS: atom_id res chain seq x y z
N MET A 1 3.23 -8.81 -30.60
CA MET A 1 2.76 -7.63 -29.84
C MET A 1 1.29 -7.35 -30.10
N ASP A 2 0.79 -7.59 -31.32
CA ASP A 2 -0.57 -7.23 -31.71
C ASP A 2 -1.67 -8.02 -31.01
N GLN A 3 -1.47 -9.31 -30.73
CA GLN A 3 -2.53 -10.14 -30.13
C GLN A 3 -2.82 -9.76 -28.67
N VAL A 4 -1.79 -9.56 -27.86
CA VAL A 4 -1.96 -9.15 -26.45
C VAL A 4 -2.50 -7.73 -26.37
N PHE A 5 -2.00 -6.82 -27.20
CA PHE A 5 -2.49 -5.45 -27.27
C PHE A 5 -3.96 -5.39 -27.70
N ASN A 6 -4.34 -6.10 -28.77
CA ASN A 6 -5.73 -6.17 -29.23
C ASN A 6 -6.65 -6.86 -28.23
N PHE A 7 -6.16 -7.85 -27.48
CA PHE A 7 -6.94 -8.44 -26.40
C PHE A 7 -7.20 -7.39 -25.30
N LEU A 8 -6.14 -6.76 -24.78
CA LEU A 8 -6.21 -5.83 -23.65
C LEU A 8 -7.01 -4.56 -23.95
N PHE A 9 -6.92 -4.01 -25.16
CA PHE A 9 -7.54 -2.72 -25.51
C PHE A 9 -8.66 -2.83 -26.53
N GLY A 10 -8.69 -3.89 -27.34
CA GLY A 10 -9.71 -4.10 -28.37
C GLY A 10 -10.92 -4.91 -27.91
N THR A 11 -10.90 -5.49 -26.70
CA THR A 11 -12.02 -6.28 -26.17
C THR A 11 -12.50 -5.73 -24.83
N ARG A 12 -13.82 -5.78 -24.61
CA ARG A 12 -14.42 -5.37 -23.31
C ARG A 12 -13.88 -6.20 -22.14
N LEU A 13 -13.58 -7.48 -22.39
CA LEU A 13 -13.04 -8.39 -21.38
C LEU A 13 -11.61 -8.01 -21.00
N GLY A 14 -10.73 -7.77 -21.99
CA GLY A 14 -9.36 -7.35 -21.73
C GLY A 14 -9.26 -6.02 -20.99
N VAL A 15 -10.10 -5.04 -21.33
CA VAL A 15 -10.17 -3.77 -20.59
C VAL A 15 -10.65 -4.00 -19.15
N GLY A 16 -11.63 -4.88 -18.95
CA GLY A 16 -12.11 -5.27 -17.62
C GLY A 16 -11.01 -5.93 -16.77
N VAL A 17 -10.20 -6.79 -17.37
CA VAL A 17 -9.02 -7.41 -16.70
C VAL A 17 -8.00 -6.34 -16.32
N LEU A 18 -7.72 -5.38 -17.21
CA LEU A 18 -6.78 -4.29 -16.94
C LEU A 18 -7.24 -3.41 -15.76
N PHE A 19 -8.53 -3.08 -15.72
CA PHE A 19 -9.13 -2.29 -14.65
C PHE A 19 -9.06 -3.01 -13.29
N PHE A 20 -9.46 -4.28 -13.26
CA PHE A 20 -9.42 -5.07 -12.03
C PHE A 20 -7.98 -5.29 -11.54
N ALA A 21 -7.05 -5.58 -12.44
CA ALA A 21 -5.63 -5.67 -12.11
C ALA A 21 -5.10 -4.37 -11.47
N GLY A 22 -5.50 -3.22 -12.01
CA GLY A 22 -5.20 -1.92 -11.43
C GLY A 22 -5.70 -1.79 -9.99
N ILE A 23 -6.97 -2.12 -9.73
CA ILE A 23 -7.55 -2.10 -8.37
C ILE A 23 -6.75 -2.99 -7.41
N VAL A 24 -6.43 -4.22 -7.83
CA VAL A 24 -5.67 -5.16 -6.99
C VAL A 24 -4.28 -4.61 -6.66
N ILE A 25 -3.58 -4.04 -7.65
CA ILE A 25 -2.25 -3.45 -7.44
C ILE A 25 -2.32 -2.29 -6.44
N PHE A 26 -3.30 -1.38 -6.60
CA PHE A 26 -3.48 -0.27 -5.65
C PHE A 26 -3.87 -0.76 -4.25
N GLY A 27 -4.71 -1.79 -4.15
CA GLY A 27 -5.07 -2.41 -2.87
C GLY A 27 -3.86 -2.99 -2.15
N ILE A 28 -2.98 -3.70 -2.87
CA ILE A 28 -1.72 -4.22 -2.30
C ILE A 28 -0.81 -3.08 -1.88
N ALA A 29 -0.65 -2.04 -2.70
CA ALA A 29 0.16 -0.88 -2.36
C ALA A 29 -0.34 -0.18 -1.09
N ALA A 30 -1.65 0.04 -0.98
CA ALA A 30 -2.28 0.60 0.21
C ALA A 30 -2.02 -0.26 1.46
N PHE A 31 -2.21 -1.58 1.35
CA PHE A 31 -1.95 -2.51 2.46
C PHE A 31 -0.49 -2.48 2.93
N ILE A 32 0.47 -2.44 2.01
CA ILE A 32 1.90 -2.35 2.36
C ILE A 32 2.21 -1.02 3.07
N LEU A 33 1.68 0.09 2.55
CA LEU A 33 1.86 1.41 3.16
C LEU A 33 1.26 1.45 4.56
N GLU A 34 0.04 0.95 4.71
CA GLU A 34 -0.65 0.84 6.00
C GLU A 34 0.16 0.00 7.00
N LYS A 35 0.61 -1.19 6.61
CA LYS A 35 1.42 -2.06 7.49
C LYS A 35 2.74 -1.41 7.90
N ARG A 36 3.34 -0.58 7.04
CA ARG A 36 4.57 0.16 7.35
C ARG A 36 4.34 1.33 8.29
N THR A 37 3.26 2.10 8.10
CA THR A 37 2.98 3.30 8.89
C THR A 37 2.26 2.99 10.21
N HIS A 38 1.68 1.80 10.35
CA HIS A 38 0.98 1.36 11.57
C HIS A 38 1.82 1.50 12.85
N LYS A 39 3.15 1.43 12.76
CA LYS A 39 4.05 1.57 13.93
C LYS A 39 4.27 3.02 14.38
N MET A 40 3.91 4.01 13.55
CA MET A 40 4.08 5.43 13.90
C MET A 40 3.01 5.93 14.86
N TYR A 41 1.80 5.36 14.81
CA TYR A 41 0.64 5.77 15.61
C TYR A 41 0.32 4.79 16.74
N VAL A 42 1.34 4.10 17.26
CA VAL A 42 1.18 3.34 18.50
C VAL A 42 1.24 4.34 19.65
N ASP A 43 0.18 4.39 20.45
CA ASP A 43 0.18 5.13 21.71
C ASP A 43 1.29 4.55 22.59
N ARG A 44 2.38 5.29 22.74
CA ARG A 44 3.58 4.81 23.45
C ARG A 44 3.40 4.85 24.97
N GLY A 45 2.18 5.14 25.44
CA GLY A 45 1.92 5.42 26.84
C GLY A 45 2.55 6.76 27.26
N PRO A 46 2.27 7.23 28.48
CA PRO A 46 2.96 8.38 29.02
C PRO A 46 4.46 8.11 29.01
N LYS A 47 5.26 9.06 28.48
CA LYS A 47 6.72 9.05 28.68
C LYS A 47 6.96 8.90 30.19
N GLY A 48 7.68 7.85 30.58
CA GLY A 48 8.07 7.70 31.98
C GLY A 48 8.95 8.88 32.39
N ASP A 49 8.71 9.42 33.59
CA ASP A 49 9.47 10.53 34.18
C ASP A 49 11.00 10.26 34.34
N ASP A 50 11.47 9.06 33.94
CA ASP A 50 12.85 8.60 34.11
C ASP A 50 13.73 8.74 32.83
N GLU A 51 13.20 9.28 31.72
CA GLU A 51 13.98 9.49 30.48
C GLU A 51 14.72 10.84 30.39
N ASP A 52 14.72 11.65 31.45
CA ASP A 52 15.44 12.94 31.53
C ASP A 52 16.70 12.85 32.44
N GLY A 53 17.33 11.67 32.50
CA GLY A 53 18.47 11.38 33.38
C GLY A 53 19.87 11.73 32.81
N PHE A 54 20.26 13.01 32.94
CA PHE A 54 21.57 13.53 33.41
C PHE A 54 22.93 12.99 32.87
N TRP A 55 23.02 12.10 31.87
CA TRP A 55 24.31 11.66 31.29
C TRP A 55 24.30 11.52 29.75
N ASN A 56 23.91 12.60 29.05
CA ASN A 56 24.48 12.95 27.74
C ASN A 56 24.75 14.46 27.70
#